data_AF-A0A943YPF3-F1
#
_entry.id   AF-A0A943YPF3-F1
#
_cell.length_a   1.000
_cell.length_b   1.000
_cell.length_c   1.000
_cell.angle_alpha   90.00
_cell.angle_beta   90.00
_cell.angle_gamma   90.00
#
_symmetry.space_group_name_H-M   'P 1'
#
loop_
_entity.id
_entity.type
_entity.pdbx_description
1 polymer ?
#
loop_
_entity_poly.entity_id
_entity_poly.type
_entity_poly.pdbx_seq_one_letter_code
_entity_poly.pdbx_strand_id
1 'polypeptide(L)'
;MKKIFPLLLAPLLLLSGCAQKETSSAQNNTVGDMTIALDTLGETPIFADGTLDGQPMQVIAVRDSDGTVRLSYNTCQVCQGSPWAYFELQNGQLVCQNCGNAFSLSAIGKDGYGCMPLTVPAYTLTDTSVVIPHDTLAQVKDAFENWKVFP
;
A
#
# COMPACT_ATOMS: atom_id res chain seq x y z
N MET A 1 -29.66 62.20 28.74
CA MET A 1 -30.98 62.20 29.42
C MET A 1 -31.97 61.44 28.54
N LYS A 2 -32.65 60.43 29.11
CA LYS A 2 -33.97 59.82 28.80
C LYS A 2 -34.62 60.21 27.44
N LYS A 3 -35.18 59.30 26.63
CA LYS A 3 -36.37 58.43 26.87
C LYS A 3 -36.43 57.36 25.75
N ILE A 4 -36.51 56.06 26.04
CA ILE A 4 -37.69 55.16 26.12
C ILE A 4 -38.55 55.04 24.84
N PHE A 5 -38.59 53.79 24.37
CA PHE A 5 -39.37 53.02 23.36
C PHE A 5 -40.86 53.40 23.12
N PRO A 6 -41.48 53.05 21.96
CA PRO A 6 -42.12 51.72 21.73
C PRO A 6 -41.91 51.14 20.30
N LEU A 7 -41.72 49.83 20.10
CA LEU A 7 -42.71 48.73 19.93
C LEU A 7 -43.59 48.84 18.66
N LEU A 8 -43.44 47.89 17.72
CA LEU A 8 -44.35 47.33 16.68
C LEU A 8 -43.42 46.73 15.58
N LEU A 9 -43.60 45.56 14.93
CA LEU A 9 -44.72 44.65 14.71
C LEU A 9 -44.18 43.35 14.02
N ALA A 10 -44.57 42.17 14.53
CA ALA A 10 -44.84 40.89 13.83
C ALA A 10 -43.72 40.09 13.07
N PRO A 11 -43.92 38.75 12.94
CA PRO A 11 -42.85 37.75 12.92
C PRO A 11 -42.52 37.22 11.52
N LEU A 12 -41.24 36.91 11.27
CA LEU A 12 -40.85 36.05 10.14
C LEU A 12 -40.36 34.72 10.70
N LEU A 13 -41.18 33.69 10.50
CA LEU A 13 -40.86 32.28 10.70
C LEU A 13 -39.56 31.97 9.92
N LEU A 14 -38.45 31.88 10.63
CA LEU A 14 -37.26 31.23 10.09
C LEU A 14 -37.57 29.74 10.04
N LEU A 15 -37.77 29.25 8.82
CA LEU A 15 -37.83 27.83 8.49
C LEU A 15 -36.68 27.13 9.22
N SER A 16 -37.02 26.22 10.13
CA SER A 16 -36.08 25.23 10.65
C SER A 16 -35.53 24.45 9.48
N GLY A 17 -34.36 24.87 9.00
CA GLY A 17 -33.51 24.07 8.14
C GLY A 17 -33.05 22.86 8.94
N CYS A 18 -33.86 21.80 8.96
CA CYS A 18 -33.33 20.47 9.15
C CYS A 18 -32.51 20.17 7.90
N ALA A 19 -31.23 20.52 7.95
CA ALA A 19 -30.24 19.96 7.03
C ALA A 19 -30.34 18.44 7.19
N GLN A 20 -30.98 17.82 6.22
CA GLN A 20 -31.04 16.37 6.08
C GLN A 20 -29.60 15.97 5.82
N LYS A 21 -28.91 15.57 6.89
CA LYS A 21 -27.60 14.94 6.82
C LYS A 21 -27.81 13.70 5.98
N GLU A 22 -27.38 13.78 4.73
CA GLU A 22 -27.24 12.62 3.89
C GLU A 22 -26.38 11.64 4.67
N THR A 23 -27.00 10.54 5.08
CA THR A 23 -26.30 9.35 5.50
C THR A 23 -25.67 8.79 4.22
N SER A 24 -24.56 9.38 3.80
CA SER A 24 -23.64 8.74 2.87
C SER A 24 -23.23 7.44 3.52
N SER A 25 -23.71 6.37 2.89
CA SER A 25 -23.03 5.09 2.66
C SER A 25 -21.96 4.72 3.66
N ALA A 26 -22.16 3.56 4.27
CA ALA A 26 -21.13 2.69 4.84
C ALA A 26 -19.73 3.11 4.39
N GLN A 27 -18.95 3.60 5.36
CA GLN A 27 -17.53 3.77 5.20
C GLN A 27 -16.95 2.37 5.00
N ASN A 28 -16.92 1.90 3.75
CA ASN A 28 -15.94 0.92 3.33
C ASN A 28 -14.62 1.59 3.66
N ASN A 29 -13.94 1.10 4.70
CA ASN A 29 -12.54 1.44 4.90
C ASN A 29 -11.81 0.87 3.68
N THR A 30 -11.71 1.66 2.62
CA THR A 30 -10.72 1.43 1.58
C THR A 30 -9.39 1.57 2.30
N VAL A 31 -8.70 0.45 2.43
CA VAL A 31 -7.31 0.47 2.84
C VAL A 31 -6.56 1.39 1.87
N GLY A 32 -5.67 2.21 2.40
CA GLY A 32 -4.95 3.20 1.60
C GLY A 32 -3.94 2.56 0.65
N ASP A 33 -3.48 3.36 -0.30
CA ASP A 33 -2.32 3.07 -1.13
C ASP A 33 -1.06 2.86 -0.26
N MET A 34 -0.14 2.03 -0.72
CA MET A 34 1.19 1.93 -0.11
C MET A 34 2.09 3.02 -0.69
N THR A 35 2.75 3.80 0.18
CA THR A 35 3.70 4.85 -0.21
C THR A 35 5.09 4.52 0.30
N ILE A 36 6.09 4.56 -0.59
CA ILE A 36 7.51 4.32 -0.28
C ILE A 36 8.29 5.59 -0.64
N ALA A 37 9.04 6.16 0.29
CA ALA A 37 9.79 7.39 0.05
C ALA A 37 11.02 7.14 -0.83
N LEU A 38 11.23 7.96 -1.86
CA LEU A 38 12.30 7.78 -2.85
C LEU A 38 13.71 8.00 -2.28
N ASP A 39 13.86 8.77 -1.21
CA ASP A 39 15.13 8.99 -0.52
C ASP A 39 15.60 7.76 0.28
N THR A 40 14.70 6.82 0.57
CA THR A 40 15.02 5.54 1.21
C THR A 40 15.55 4.49 0.23
N LEU A 41 15.42 4.73 -1.09
CA LEU A 41 15.82 3.77 -2.12
C LEU A 41 17.27 3.96 -2.56
N GLY A 42 17.99 2.85 -2.67
CA GLY A 42 19.32 2.76 -3.27
C GLY A 42 19.53 1.41 -3.97
N GLU A 43 20.77 1.08 -4.31
CA GLU A 43 21.13 -0.17 -5.00
C GLU A 43 20.97 -1.42 -4.12
N THR A 44 20.93 -1.24 -2.80
CA THR A 44 20.54 -2.29 -1.86
C THR A 44 19.02 -2.21 -1.67
N PRO A 45 18.27 -3.31 -1.84
CA PRO A 45 16.82 -3.27 -1.73
C PRO A 45 16.39 -2.98 -0.29
N ILE A 46 15.29 -2.26 -0.16
CA ILE A 46 14.54 -2.17 1.09
C ILE A 46 13.34 -3.11 1.05
N PHE A 47 12.84 -3.44 2.22
CA PHE A 47 11.68 -4.27 2.43
C PHE A 47 10.61 -3.43 3.14
N ALA A 48 9.68 -2.88 2.36
CA ALA A 48 8.66 -1.97 2.83
C ALA A 48 7.43 -2.76 3.32
N ASP A 49 7.17 -2.71 4.62
CA ASP A 49 6.01 -3.34 5.24
C ASP A 49 4.72 -2.56 4.98
N GLY A 50 3.61 -3.28 4.88
CA GLY A 50 2.27 -2.72 4.87
C GLY A 50 1.21 -3.73 5.28
N THR A 51 -0.03 -3.27 5.27
CA THR A 51 -1.19 -4.10 5.60
C THR A 51 -2.32 -3.85 4.62
N LEU A 52 -2.92 -4.93 4.11
CA LEU A 52 -4.11 -4.90 3.28
C LEU A 52 -5.28 -5.54 4.01
N ASP A 53 -6.25 -4.74 4.45
CA ASP A 53 -7.41 -5.16 5.25
C ASP A 53 -6.99 -5.93 6.52
N GLY A 54 -5.89 -5.49 7.15
CA GLY A 54 -5.30 -6.19 8.31
C GLY A 54 -4.40 -7.37 7.95
N GLN A 55 -4.32 -7.80 6.69
CA GLN A 55 -3.37 -8.81 6.25
C GLN A 55 -1.97 -8.18 6.06
N PRO A 56 -0.93 -8.64 6.79
CA PRO A 56 0.43 -8.17 6.57
C PRO A 56 0.94 -8.52 5.17
N MET A 57 1.64 -7.58 4.55
CA MET A 57 2.35 -7.77 3.29
C MET A 57 3.62 -6.94 3.25
N GLN A 58 4.49 -7.23 2.29
CA GLN A 58 5.74 -6.50 2.15
C GLN A 58 6.11 -6.37 0.67
N VAL A 59 6.69 -5.24 0.31
CA VAL A 59 7.23 -4.94 -1.04
C VAL A 59 8.74 -4.82 -0.96
N ILE A 60 9.43 -5.46 -1.89
CA ILE A 60 10.86 -5.29 -2.14
C ILE A 60 11.02 -4.13 -3.13
N ALA A 61 11.70 -3.07 -2.74
CA ALA A 61 11.92 -1.90 -3.58
C ALA A 61 13.42 -1.60 -3.70
N VAL A 62 13.87 -1.28 -4.90
CA VAL A 62 15.27 -0.94 -5.20
C VAL A 62 15.33 0.22 -6.18
N ARG A 63 16.41 1.01 -6.12
CA ARG A 63 16.80 1.96 -7.17
C ARG A 63 18.10 1.48 -7.80
N ASP A 64 18.05 1.13 -9.08
CA ASP A 64 19.23 0.77 -9.86
C ASP A 64 20.19 1.97 -9.98
N SER A 65 21.45 1.71 -10.32
CA SER A 65 22.48 2.74 -10.52
C SER A 65 22.12 3.78 -11.59
N ASP A 66 21.25 3.43 -12.55
CA ASP A 66 20.75 4.32 -13.59
C ASP A 66 19.54 5.18 -13.14
N GLY A 67 19.12 5.04 -11.88
CA GLY A 67 17.98 5.74 -11.29
C GLY A 67 16.64 5.01 -11.45
N THR A 68 16.59 3.89 -12.18
CA THR A 68 15.35 3.12 -12.37
C THR A 68 14.88 2.53 -11.06
N VAL A 69 13.63 2.83 -10.68
CA VAL A 69 12.97 2.21 -9.52
C VAL A 69 12.33 0.90 -9.94
N ARG A 70 12.53 -0.17 -9.17
CA ARG A 70 11.91 -1.48 -9.41
C ARG A 70 11.29 -2.04 -8.14
N LEU A 71 10.11 -2.65 -8.31
CA LEU A 71 9.31 -3.19 -7.22
C LEU A 71 8.91 -4.64 -7.50
N SER A 72 8.97 -5.48 -6.46
CA SER A 72 8.35 -6.80 -6.41
C SER A 72 7.63 -6.95 -5.08
N TYR A 73 6.56 -7.73 -5.04
CA TYR A 73 6.02 -8.22 -3.77
C TYR A 73 7.03 -9.16 -3.12
N ASN A 74 7.15 -9.13 -1.79
CA ASN A 74 8.00 -10.06 -1.06
C ASN A 74 7.33 -11.44 -0.89
N THR A 75 6.83 -11.99 -1.99
CA THR A 75 6.28 -13.34 -2.11
C THR A 75 6.58 -13.89 -3.49
N CYS A 76 6.49 -15.20 -3.65
CA CYS A 76 7.00 -15.92 -4.81
C CYS A 76 5.86 -16.47 -5.68
N GLN A 77 5.96 -16.36 -7.00
CA GLN A 77 4.89 -16.78 -7.93
C GLN A 77 4.42 -18.24 -7.70
N VAL A 78 5.31 -19.13 -7.28
CA VAL A 78 4.99 -20.55 -7.07
C VAL A 78 4.87 -20.95 -5.61
N CYS A 79 5.54 -20.24 -4.69
CA CYS A 79 5.50 -20.58 -3.27
C CYS A 79 4.42 -19.81 -2.50
N GLN A 80 3.83 -18.78 -3.11
CA GLN A 80 2.85 -17.90 -2.48
C GLN A 80 1.78 -18.67 -1.68
N GLY A 81 1.35 -18.09 -0.56
CA GLY A 81 0.45 -18.74 0.40
C GLY A 81 1.17 -19.61 1.45
N SER A 82 2.46 -19.94 1.28
CA SER A 82 3.28 -20.56 2.35
C SER A 82 3.76 -19.51 3.37
N PRO A 83 3.86 -19.85 4.66
CA PRO A 83 4.51 -19.00 5.67
C PRO A 83 5.94 -18.58 5.36
N TRP A 84 6.65 -19.41 4.61
CA TRP A 84 8.04 -19.18 4.23
C TRP A 84 8.19 -18.54 2.85
N ALA A 85 7.09 -18.21 2.16
CA ALA A 85 7.11 -17.59 0.84
C ALA A 85 7.49 -16.11 0.90
N TYR A 86 8.68 -15.83 1.42
CA TYR A 86 9.28 -14.52 1.46
C TYR A 86 10.76 -14.63 1.12
N PHE A 87 11.32 -13.51 0.69
CA PHE A 87 12.72 -13.35 0.37
C PHE A 87 13.42 -12.59 1.48
N GLU A 88 14.69 -12.94 1.68
CA GLU A 88 15.64 -12.18 2.48
C GLU A 88 16.85 -11.84 1.63
N LEU A 89 17.49 -10.71 1.94
CA LEU A 89 18.77 -10.37 1.34
C LEU A 89 19.88 -11.14 2.04
N GLN A 90 20.51 -12.06 1.33
CA GLN A 90 21.62 -12.87 1.83
C GLN A 90 22.75 -12.85 0.80
N ASN A 91 23.94 -12.40 1.21
CA ASN A 91 25.13 -12.33 0.35
C ASN A 91 24.89 -11.59 -0.99
N GLY A 92 24.10 -10.51 -0.98
CA GLY A 92 23.78 -9.72 -2.17
C GLY A 92 22.73 -10.34 -3.11
N GLN A 93 22.05 -11.40 -2.67
CA GLN A 93 21.00 -12.07 -3.43
C GLN A 93 19.70 -12.10 -2.63
N LEU A 94 18.56 -12.13 -3.34
CA LEU A 94 17.27 -12.44 -2.74
C LEU A 94 17.12 -13.95 -2.64
N VAL A 95 17.07 -14.49 -1.42
CA VAL A 95 16.91 -15.92 -1.15
C VAL A 95 15.49 -16.19 -0.66
N CYS A 96 14.76 -17.07 -1.36
CA CYS A 96 13.44 -17.52 -0.94
C CYS A 96 13.54 -18.42 0.28
N GLN A 97 12.89 -18.06 1.39
CA GLN A 97 12.96 -18.82 2.63
C GLN A 97 12.15 -20.12 2.60
N ASN A 98 11.29 -20.32 1.59
CA ASN A 98 10.52 -21.55 1.43
C ASN A 98 11.31 -22.65 0.72
N CYS A 99 12.02 -22.32 -0.37
CA CYS A 99 12.65 -23.31 -1.25
C CYS A 99 14.15 -23.11 -1.46
N GLY A 100 14.74 -22.03 -0.93
CA GLY A 100 16.18 -21.75 -1.02
C GLY A 100 16.65 -21.19 -2.36
N ASN A 101 15.78 -21.00 -3.35
CA ASN A 101 16.17 -20.38 -4.61
C ASN A 101 16.67 -18.94 -4.40
N ALA A 102 17.79 -18.61 -5.06
CA ALA A 102 18.46 -17.33 -4.94
C ALA A 102 18.42 -16.55 -6.26
N PHE A 103 18.21 -15.24 -6.18
CA PHE A 103 18.10 -14.35 -7.33
C PHE A 103 19.01 -13.14 -7.17
N SER A 104 19.61 -12.68 -8.28
CA SER A 104 20.27 -11.38 -8.27
C SER A 104 19.23 -10.27 -8.01
N LEU A 105 19.67 -9.14 -7.46
CA LEU A 105 18.80 -7.96 -7.26
C LEU A 105 18.16 -7.47 -8.57
N SER A 106 18.81 -7.70 -9.70
CA SER A 106 18.26 -7.35 -11.01
C SER A 106 16.99 -8.14 -11.40
N ALA A 107 16.59 -9.15 -10.61
CA ALA A 107 15.32 -9.86 -10.80
C ALA A 107 14.10 -9.10 -10.22
N ILE A 108 14.33 -8.12 -9.33
CA ILE A 108 13.26 -7.29 -8.76
C ILE A 108 12.56 -6.55 -9.90
N GLY A 109 11.22 -6.63 -9.92
CA GLY A 109 10.38 -5.97 -10.92
C GLY A 109 10.54 -6.47 -12.36
N LYS A 110 11.17 -7.63 -12.58
CA LYS A 110 11.23 -8.26 -13.91
C LYS A 110 10.23 -9.40 -14.02
N ASP A 111 9.49 -9.40 -15.13
CA ASP A 111 8.65 -10.53 -15.49
C ASP A 111 9.50 -11.75 -15.83
N GLY A 112 8.98 -12.91 -15.46
CA GLY A 112 9.60 -14.21 -15.65
C GLY A 112 8.62 -15.29 -15.21
N TYR A 113 8.92 -16.54 -15.55
CA TYR A 113 8.07 -17.68 -15.19
C TYR A 113 8.72 -18.51 -14.10
N GLY A 114 7.92 -18.97 -13.15
CA GLY A 114 8.33 -19.97 -12.16
C GLY A 114 8.74 -19.33 -10.83
N CYS A 115 9.65 -19.97 -10.11
CA CYS A 115 10.02 -19.55 -8.76
C CYS A 115 10.77 -18.21 -8.81
N MET A 116 10.06 -17.09 -8.70
CA MET A 116 10.60 -15.72 -8.73
C MET A 116 9.75 -14.80 -7.85
N PRO A 117 10.26 -13.64 -7.39
CA PRO A 117 9.43 -12.62 -6.75
C PRO A 117 8.26 -12.23 -7.65
N LEU A 118 7.06 -12.09 -7.07
CA LEU A 118 5.89 -11.58 -7.76
C LEU A 118 6.10 -10.11 -8.13
N THR A 119 5.75 -9.71 -9.35
CA THR A 119 5.93 -8.33 -9.83
C THR A 119 4.81 -7.43 -9.32
N VAL A 120 5.12 -6.14 -9.08
CA VAL A 120 4.10 -5.12 -8.82
C VAL A 120 3.69 -4.53 -10.17
N PRO A 121 2.48 -4.85 -10.68
CA PRO A 121 2.13 -4.55 -12.08
C PRO A 121 1.85 -3.07 -12.34
N ALA A 122 1.52 -2.30 -11.30
CA ALA A 122 1.23 -0.88 -11.42
C ALA A 122 1.64 -0.10 -10.16
N TYR A 123 2.35 1.01 -10.38
CA TYR A 123 2.68 2.00 -9.37
C TYR A 123 2.96 3.34 -10.05
N THR A 124 2.89 4.43 -9.29
CA THR A 124 3.21 5.78 -9.77
C THR A 124 4.45 6.30 -9.06
N LEU A 125 5.33 6.97 -9.80
CA LEU A 125 6.42 7.76 -9.24
C LEU A 125 5.97 9.22 -9.13
N THR A 126 6.14 9.81 -7.94
CA THR A 126 6.05 11.25 -7.70
C THR A 126 7.45 11.82 -7.53
N ASP A 127 7.56 13.12 -7.25
CA ASP A 127 8.86 13.76 -6.96
C ASP A 127 9.56 13.17 -5.73
N THR A 128 8.80 12.60 -4.78
CA THR A 128 9.31 12.17 -3.48
C THR A 128 8.99 10.72 -3.12
N SER A 129 8.11 10.04 -3.86
CA SER A 129 7.62 8.72 -3.47
C SER A 129 7.27 7.82 -4.65
N VAL A 130 7.26 6.51 -4.37
CA VAL A 130 6.53 5.50 -5.12
C VAL A 130 5.18 5.29 -4.44
N VAL A 131 4.10 5.26 -5.21
CA VAL A 131 2.74 4.98 -4.72
C VAL A 131 2.20 3.75 -5.44
N ILE A 132 1.89 2.70 -4.67
CA ILE A 132 1.28 1.46 -5.15
C ILE A 132 -0.21 1.53 -4.82
N PRO A 133 -1.10 1.59 -5.83
CA PRO A 133 -2.53 1.71 -5.59
C PRO A 133 -3.07 0.54 -4.78
N HIS A 134 -4.02 0.81 -3.91
CA HIS A 134 -4.73 -0.22 -3.15
C HIS A 134 -5.19 -1.40 -4.03
N ASP A 135 -5.85 -1.11 -5.16
CA ASP A 135 -6.36 -2.13 -6.07
C ASP A 135 -5.26 -2.98 -6.71
N THR A 136 -4.03 -2.47 -6.77
CA THR A 136 -2.86 -3.23 -7.20
C THR A 136 -2.40 -4.19 -6.11
N LEU A 137 -2.36 -3.74 -4.85
CA LEU A 137 -2.06 -4.59 -3.69
C LEU A 137 -3.13 -5.68 -3.50
N ALA A 138 -4.40 -5.34 -3.73
CA ALA A 138 -5.54 -6.24 -3.58
C ALA A 138 -5.50 -7.46 -4.49
N GLN A 139 -4.88 -7.34 -5.67
CA GLN A 139 -4.74 -8.45 -6.62
C GLN A 139 -3.90 -9.61 -6.09
N VAL A 140 -3.04 -9.38 -5.08
CA VAL A 140 -2.13 -10.39 -4.53
C VAL A 140 -2.42 -10.73 -3.08
N LYS A 141 -3.58 -10.33 -2.53
CA LYS A 141 -3.92 -10.57 -1.11
C LYS A 141 -3.77 -12.04 -0.71
N ASP A 142 -4.28 -12.95 -1.52
CA ASP A 142 -4.22 -14.40 -1.27
C ASP A 142 -2.78 -14.94 -1.27
N ALA A 143 -1.87 -14.30 -2.02
CA ALA A 143 -0.45 -14.67 -2.02
C ALA A 143 0.24 -14.44 -0.67
N PHE A 144 -0.38 -13.63 0.19
CA PHE A 144 0.09 -13.28 1.52
C PHE A 144 -0.67 -13.96 2.66
N GLU A 145 -1.68 -14.81 2.42
CA GLU A 145 -2.62 -15.33 3.44
C GLU A 145 -1.93 -15.90 4.71
N ASN A 146 -0.85 -16.68 4.55
CA ASN A 146 -0.10 -17.23 5.68
C ASN A 146 1.29 -16.60 5.85
N TRP A 147 1.61 -15.54 5.11
CA TRP A 147 2.95 -14.99 4.99
C TRP A 147 3.54 -14.62 6.36
N LYS A 148 4.68 -15.24 6.70
CA LYS A 148 5.37 -15.11 8.00
C LYS A 148 4.50 -15.43 9.23
N VAL A 149 3.44 -16.22 9.07
CA VAL A 149 2.66 -16.79 10.17
C VAL A 149 3.18 -18.20 10.44
N PHE A 150 4.03 -18.34 11.46
CA PHE A 150 4.66 -19.62 11.79
C PHE A 150 3.82 -20.41 12.81
N PRO A 151 3.73 -21.75 12.67
CA PRO A 151 3.09 -22.63 13.65
C PRO A 151 3.88 -22.76 14.96
#